data_AF-A0A089KS93-F1
#
_entry.id   AF-A0A089KS93-F1
#
_cell.length_a   1.000
_cell.length_b   1.000
_cell.length_c   1.000
_cell.angle_alpha   90.00
_cell.angle_beta   90.00
_cell.angle_gamma   90.00
#
_symmetry.space_group_name_H-M   'P 1'
#
loop_
_entity.id
_entity.type
_entity.pdbx_description
1 polymer ?
#
loop_
_entity_poly.entity_id
_entity_poly.type
_entity_poly.pdbx_seq_one_letter_code
_entity_poly.pdbx_strand_id
1 'polypeptide(L)'
;MELFYDIRGSFTGKEDTIYTLMVQLRSRVKDAHLKKDTDELDKIYGYVEWCFNQRKRCFDLCNAAAVGFYEHLVEEEITRHAIPYRVKLEIFEQVQPLFEWMLEREAEKYEELVLEYNRVNHTAFEC
;
A
#
# COMPACT_ATOMS: atom_id res chain seq x y z
N MET A 1 12.64 -10.52 15.24
CA MET A 1 11.59 -9.51 15.07
C MET A 1 10.31 -10.25 14.74
N GLU A 2 9.34 -10.26 15.65
CA GLU A 2 7.99 -10.76 15.40
C GLU A 2 7.11 -9.55 15.08
N LEU A 3 6.78 -9.36 13.80
CA LEU A 3 5.87 -8.30 13.36
C LEU A 3 4.42 -8.80 13.50
N PHE A 4 3.52 -7.92 13.95
CA PHE A 4 2.07 -8.13 13.94
C PHE A 4 1.55 -9.36 14.72
N TYR A 5 2.23 -9.75 15.81
CA TYR A 5 1.80 -10.90 16.63
C TYR A 5 0.39 -10.73 17.19
N ASP A 6 0.00 -9.49 17.49
CA ASP A 6 -1.33 -9.11 17.96
C ASP A 6 -2.43 -9.36 16.92
N ILE A 7 -2.09 -9.36 15.62
CA ILE A 7 -3.03 -9.69 14.54
C ILE A 7 -3.33 -11.19 14.51
N ARG A 8 -2.44 -12.05 15.02
CA ARG A 8 -2.59 -13.51 14.96
C ARG A 8 -3.93 -14.00 15.53
N GLY A 9 -4.43 -13.37 16.60
CA GLY A 9 -5.70 -13.73 17.23
C GLY A 9 -6.94 -13.38 16.40
N SER A 10 -6.79 -12.55 15.35
CA SER A 10 -7.87 -12.21 14.44
C SER A 10 -8.11 -13.28 13.35
N PHE A 11 -7.13 -14.16 13.14
CA PHE A 11 -7.27 -15.28 12.20
C PHE A 11 -7.91 -16.47 12.91
N THR A 12 -9.25 -16.55 12.87
CA THR A 12 -10.04 -17.58 13.56
C THR A 12 -10.81 -18.48 12.61
N GLY A 13 -10.83 -18.15 11.31
CA GLY A 13 -11.57 -18.86 10.27
C GLY A 13 -10.68 -19.74 9.40
N LYS A 14 -11.28 -20.76 8.77
CA LYS A 14 -10.60 -21.55 7.72
C LYS A 14 -10.37 -20.78 6.43
N GLU A 15 -11.09 -19.67 6.25
CA GLU A 15 -11.04 -18.80 5.06
C GLU A 15 -10.02 -17.65 5.19
N ASP A 16 -9.30 -17.62 6.29
CA ASP A 16 -8.29 -16.62 6.55
C ASP A 16 -7.08 -16.81 5.63
N THR A 17 -6.85 -15.81 4.78
CA THR A 17 -5.76 -15.82 3.80
C THR A 17 -4.82 -14.63 4.00
N ILE A 18 -3.75 -14.59 3.22
CA ILE A 18 -2.87 -13.42 3.15
C ILE A 18 -3.64 -12.12 2.82
N TYR A 19 -4.75 -12.21 2.09
CA TYR A 19 -5.60 -11.04 1.79
C TYR A 19 -6.29 -10.50 3.05
N THR A 20 -6.68 -11.37 4.00
CA THR A 20 -7.20 -10.93 5.30
C THR A 20 -6.17 -10.06 6.02
N LEU A 21 -4.89 -10.46 6.01
CA LEU A 21 -3.81 -9.68 6.59
C LEU A 21 -3.68 -8.31 5.91
N MET A 22 -3.67 -8.27 4.57
CA MET A 22 -3.50 -7.03 3.81
C MET A 22 -4.62 -6.02 4.10
N VAL A 23 -5.88 -6.49 4.20
CA VAL A 23 -7.02 -5.67 4.59
C VAL A 23 -6.87 -5.10 6.01
N GLN A 24 -6.37 -5.91 6.95
CA GLN A 24 -6.14 -5.46 8.33
C GLN A 24 -5.00 -4.42 8.40
N LEU A 25 -3.91 -4.65 7.67
CA LEU A 25 -2.81 -3.69 7.55
C LEU A 25 -3.25 -2.38 6.91
N ARG A 26 -4.16 -2.43 5.92
CA ARG A 26 -4.77 -1.23 5.32
C ARG A 26 -5.56 -0.41 6.36
N SER A 27 -6.35 -1.07 7.19
CA SER A 27 -7.06 -0.37 8.28
C SER A 27 -6.07 0.28 9.25
N ARG A 28 -5.01 -0.45 9.62
CA ARG A 28 -3.97 0.04 10.54
C ARG A 28 -3.13 1.19 9.97
N VAL A 29 -2.81 1.17 8.68
CA VAL A 29 -1.96 2.24 8.09
C VAL A 29 -2.69 3.58 8.12
N LYS A 30 -4.00 3.59 7.89
CA LYS A 30 -4.85 4.78 8.05
C LYS A 30 -4.81 5.31 9.49
N ASP A 31 -5.04 4.43 10.46
CA ASP A 31 -5.01 4.80 11.89
C ASP A 31 -3.63 5.31 12.33
N ALA A 32 -2.57 4.69 11.83
CA ALA A 32 -1.19 5.08 12.12
C ALA A 32 -0.88 6.47 11.54
N HIS A 33 -1.33 6.78 10.32
CA HIS A 33 -1.22 8.13 9.75
C HIS A 33 -1.98 9.17 10.58
N LEU A 34 -3.22 8.88 10.98
CA LEU A 34 -4.03 9.78 11.82
C LEU A 34 -3.37 10.07 13.18
N LYS A 35 -2.72 9.06 13.77
CA LYS A 35 -2.02 9.17 15.06
C LYS A 35 -0.58 9.69 14.93
N LYS A 36 -0.09 9.88 13.70
CA LYS A 36 1.33 10.16 13.40
C LYS A 36 2.28 9.13 14.02
N ASP A 37 1.84 7.86 14.06
CA ASP A 37 2.61 6.74 14.59
C ASP A 37 3.62 6.27 13.54
N THR A 38 4.77 6.94 13.49
CA THR A 38 5.81 6.66 12.49
C THR A 38 6.36 5.24 12.60
N ASP A 39 6.47 4.71 13.81
CA ASP A 39 7.01 3.37 14.05
C ASP A 39 6.08 2.29 13.48
N GLU A 40 4.77 2.44 13.65
CA GLU A 40 3.80 1.52 13.06
C GLU A 40 3.73 1.66 11.54
N LEU A 41 3.82 2.87 11.00
CA LEU A 41 3.90 3.10 9.56
C LEU A 41 5.13 2.40 8.96
N ASP A 42 6.30 2.53 9.58
CA ASP A 42 7.53 1.91 9.09
C ASP A 42 7.43 0.38 9.07
N LYS A 43 6.82 -0.21 10.11
CA LYS A 43 6.56 -1.66 10.15
C LYS A 43 5.62 -2.11 9.04
N ILE A 44 4.51 -1.40 8.84
CA ILE A 44 3.49 -1.78 7.86
C ILE A 44 4.05 -1.65 6.45
N TYR A 45 4.58 -0.48 6.07
CA TYR A 45 5.13 -0.27 4.74
C TYR A 45 6.32 -1.20 4.47
N GLY A 46 7.21 -1.40 5.46
CA GLY A 46 8.35 -2.32 5.31
C GLY A 46 7.93 -3.78 5.11
N TYR A 47 6.89 -4.23 5.82
CA TYR A 47 6.37 -5.60 5.64
C TYR A 47 5.70 -5.79 4.29
N VAL A 48 4.84 -4.85 3.88
CA VAL A 48 4.13 -4.96 2.60
C VAL A 48 5.11 -4.84 1.42
N GLU A 49 6.12 -3.96 1.52
CA GLU A 49 7.22 -3.90 0.56
C GLU A 49 7.93 -5.25 0.45
N TRP A 50 8.26 -5.87 1.59
CA TRP A 50 8.88 -7.19 1.60
C TRP A 50 8.00 -8.22 0.89
N CYS A 51 6.69 -8.26 1.16
CA CYS A 51 5.73 -9.14 0.49
C CYS A 51 5.70 -8.92 -1.02
N PHE A 52 5.63 -7.66 -1.46
CA PHE A 52 5.63 -7.28 -2.87
C PHE A 52 6.89 -7.77 -3.60
N ASN A 53 8.04 -7.64 -2.94
CA ASN A 53 9.34 -8.09 -3.47
C ASN A 53 9.51 -9.63 -3.50
N GLN A 54 8.53 -10.41 -2.98
CA GLN A 54 8.57 -11.87 -3.07
C GLN A 54 8.11 -12.44 -4.41
N ARG A 55 7.83 -11.62 -5.44
CA ARG A 55 7.33 -12.06 -6.77
C ARG A 55 8.01 -13.32 -7.33
N LYS A 56 9.34 -13.45 -7.21
CA LYS A 56 10.12 -14.60 -7.71
C LYS A 56 9.99 -15.87 -6.85
N ARG A 57 9.59 -15.75 -5.59
CA ARG A 57 9.52 -16.84 -4.61
C ARG A 57 8.08 -17.28 -4.34
N CYS A 58 7.16 -16.34 -4.29
CA CYS A 58 5.75 -16.57 -4.03
C CYS A 58 4.94 -15.46 -4.69
N PHE A 59 4.33 -15.78 -5.83
CA PHE A 59 3.50 -14.83 -6.57
C PHE A 59 2.30 -14.37 -5.75
N ASP A 60 1.68 -15.26 -4.96
CA ASP A 60 0.49 -14.93 -4.15
C ASP A 60 0.78 -13.85 -3.09
N LEU A 61 1.98 -13.84 -2.50
CA LEU A 61 2.39 -12.78 -1.57
C LEU A 61 2.56 -11.44 -2.28
N CYS A 62 3.17 -11.45 -3.47
CA CYS A 62 3.31 -10.26 -4.29
C CYS A 62 1.94 -9.72 -4.72
N ASN A 63 1.07 -10.60 -5.20
CA ASN A 63 -0.26 -10.23 -5.67
C ASN A 63 -1.11 -9.69 -4.52
N ALA A 64 -1.10 -10.36 -3.37
CA ALA A 64 -1.81 -9.89 -2.19
C ALA A 64 -1.33 -8.52 -1.70
N ALA A 65 -0.02 -8.23 -1.74
CA ALA A 65 0.48 -6.89 -1.44
C ALA A 65 0.00 -5.84 -2.46
N ALA A 66 0.02 -6.17 -3.75
CA ALA A 66 -0.42 -5.29 -4.82
C ALA A 66 -1.91 -4.94 -4.70
N VAL A 67 -2.79 -5.94 -4.77
CA VAL A 67 -4.25 -5.73 -4.85
C VAL A 67 -4.92 -5.67 -3.47
N GLY A 68 -4.31 -6.26 -2.43
CA GLY A 68 -4.87 -6.23 -1.07
C GLY A 68 -4.48 -4.99 -0.26
N PHE A 69 -3.36 -4.34 -0.60
CA PHE A 69 -2.84 -3.18 0.14
C PHE A 69 -2.59 -1.97 -0.75
N TYR A 70 -1.65 -2.05 -1.71
CA TYR A 70 -1.24 -0.88 -2.48
C TYR A 70 -2.40 -0.27 -3.26
N GLU A 71 -3.12 -1.07 -4.05
CA GLU A 71 -4.30 -0.66 -4.85
C GLU A 71 -5.26 0.25 -4.07
N HIS A 72 -5.47 -0.05 -2.80
CA HIS A 72 -6.43 0.66 -1.95
C HIS A 72 -5.86 1.87 -1.20
N LEU A 73 -4.55 2.16 -1.28
CA LEU A 73 -3.99 3.34 -0.61
C LEU A 73 -4.58 4.65 -1.12
N VAL A 74 -5.13 4.67 -2.35
CA VAL A 74 -5.70 5.87 -2.95
C VAL A 74 -7.11 6.21 -2.49
N GLU A 75 -7.81 5.26 -1.85
CA GLU A 75 -9.21 5.41 -1.40
C GLU A 75 -9.38 6.53 -0.39
N GLU A 76 -8.45 6.64 0.56
CA GLU A 76 -8.48 7.63 1.64
C GLU A 76 -7.45 8.74 1.35
N GLU A 77 -7.85 10.00 1.57
CA GLU A 77 -7.01 11.16 1.27
C GLU A 77 -5.66 11.10 2.01
N ILE A 78 -5.68 10.74 3.30
CA ILE A 78 -4.48 10.70 4.13
C ILE A 78 -3.47 9.65 3.66
N THR A 79 -3.93 8.50 3.15
CA THR A 79 -3.04 7.47 2.62
C THR A 79 -2.60 7.78 1.20
N ARG A 80 -3.47 8.40 0.37
CA ARG A 80 -3.13 8.84 -0.99
C ARG A 80 -2.01 9.87 -0.97
N HIS A 81 -2.12 10.90 -0.13
CA HIS A 81 -1.09 11.94 0.01
C HIS A 81 0.22 11.40 0.61
N ALA A 82 0.20 10.26 1.28
CA ALA A 82 1.40 9.62 1.80
C ALA A 82 2.18 8.82 0.73
N ILE A 83 1.55 8.46 -0.40
CA ILE A 83 2.16 7.60 -1.44
C ILE A 83 3.51 8.16 -1.93
N PRO A 84 3.65 9.45 -2.32
CA PRO A 84 4.92 10.03 -2.77
C PRO A 84 6.09 9.90 -1.80
N TYR A 85 5.81 9.77 -0.51
CA TYR A 85 6.80 9.76 0.56
C TYR A 85 7.08 8.36 1.11
N ARG A 86 6.17 7.40 0.88
CA ARG A 86 6.19 6.07 1.50
C ARG A 86 6.30 4.92 0.50
N VAL A 87 5.86 5.11 -0.74
CA VAL A 87 5.92 4.07 -1.78
C VAL A 87 7.17 4.29 -2.63
N LYS A 88 8.03 3.28 -2.71
CA LYS A 88 9.26 3.34 -3.50
C LYS A 88 8.98 3.37 -5.00
N LEU A 89 9.90 3.96 -5.75
CA LEU A 89 9.78 4.18 -7.21
C LEU A 89 9.46 2.88 -7.95
N GLU A 90 10.20 1.81 -7.67
CA GLU A 90 10.02 0.51 -8.34
C GLU A 90 8.68 -0.16 -8.03
N ILE A 91 8.06 0.17 -6.89
CA ILE A 91 6.72 -0.29 -6.55
C ILE A 91 5.70 0.59 -7.25
N PHE A 92 5.85 1.91 -7.15
CA PHE A 92 4.94 2.88 -7.78
C PHE A 92 4.77 2.60 -9.27
N GLU A 93 5.87 2.44 -10.01
CA GLU A 93 5.85 2.08 -11.44
C GLU A 93 4.98 0.84 -11.73
N GLN A 94 5.00 -0.16 -10.85
CA GLN A 94 4.25 -1.40 -11.04
C GLN A 94 2.78 -1.31 -10.62
N VAL A 95 2.45 -0.47 -9.63
CA VAL A 95 1.09 -0.35 -9.09
C VAL A 95 0.34 0.88 -9.61
N GLN A 96 1.02 1.79 -10.33
CA GLN A 96 0.41 2.98 -10.91
C GLN A 96 -0.86 2.68 -11.74
N PRO A 97 -0.90 1.65 -12.61
CA PRO A 97 -2.12 1.32 -13.35
C PRO A 97 -3.30 0.93 -12.44
N LEU A 98 -3.03 0.40 -11.24
CA LEU A 98 -4.07 0.11 -10.25
C LEU A 98 -4.63 1.40 -9.65
N PHE A 99 -3.78 2.41 -9.44
CA PHE A 99 -4.22 3.73 -8.97
C PHE A 99 -5.07 4.45 -10.01
N GLU A 100 -4.65 4.41 -11.28
CA GLU A 100 -5.42 4.94 -12.40
C GLU A 100 -6.80 4.28 -12.46
N TRP A 101 -6.86 2.95 -12.38
CA TRP A 101 -8.11 2.20 -12.38
C TRP A 101 -9.01 2.56 -11.18
N MET A 102 -8.45 2.59 -9.97
CA MET A 102 -9.20 2.92 -8.75
C MET A 102 -9.75 4.36 -8.75
N LEU A 103 -9.08 5.28 -9.44
CA LEU A 103 -9.45 6.69 -9.54
C LEU A 103 -10.03 7.04 -10.91
N GLU A 104 -10.49 6.08 -11.71
CA GLU A 104 -10.97 6.32 -13.08
C GLU A 104 -12.11 7.36 -13.15
N ARG A 105 -12.91 7.46 -12.08
CA ARG A 105 -14.02 8.41 -11.94
C ARG A 105 -13.63 9.73 -11.28
N GLU A 106 -12.38 9.84 -10.86
CA GLU A 106 -11.79 10.95 -10.11
C GLU A 106 -10.40 11.30 -10.68
N ALA A 107 -10.32 11.44 -12.02
CA ALA A 107 -9.07 11.63 -12.75
C ALA A 107 -8.18 12.76 -12.21
N GLU A 108 -8.78 13.85 -11.71
CA GLU A 108 -8.06 14.97 -11.07
C GLU A 108 -7.22 14.50 -9.86
N LYS A 109 -7.73 13.55 -9.06
CA LYS A 109 -6.99 13.00 -7.91
C LYS A 109 -5.84 12.09 -8.34
N TYR A 110 -6.00 11.41 -9.47
CA TYR A 110 -4.93 10.58 -10.04
C TYR A 110 -3.81 11.46 -10.61
N GLU A 111 -4.17 12.49 -11.38
CA GLU A 111 -3.22 13.47 -11.90
C GLU A 111 -2.47 14.17 -10.75
N GLU A 112 -3.17 14.63 -9.71
CA GLU A 112 -2.56 15.22 -8.51
C GLU A 112 -1.55 14.26 -7.86
N LEU A 113 -1.92 12.99 -7.69
CA LEU A 113 -1.05 11.97 -7.13
C LEU A 113 0.22 11.77 -7.97
N VAL A 114 0.09 11.62 -9.28
CA VAL A 114 1.24 11.39 -10.18
C VAL A 114 2.15 12.62 -10.25
N LEU A 115 1.57 13.82 -10.34
CA LEU A 115 2.33 15.08 -10.33
C LEU A 115 3.12 15.27 -9.03
N GLU A 116 2.49 15.00 -7.88
CA GLU A 116 3.16 15.08 -6.59
C GLU A 116 4.25 14.00 -6.45
N TYR A 117 3.99 12.78 -6.92
CA TYR A 117 4.98 11.70 -6.94
C TYR A 117 6.21 12.11 -7.75
N ASN A 118 5.99 12.63 -8.96
CA ASN A 118 7.04 13.15 -9.84
C ASN A 118 7.84 14.28 -9.19
N ARG A 119 7.16 15.22 -8.53
CA ARG A 119 7.81 16.34 -7.84
C ARG A 119 8.70 15.87 -6.69
N VAL A 120 8.21 14.95 -5.85
CA VAL A 120 8.91 14.46 -4.65
C VAL A 120 10.07 13.53 -5.01
N ASN A 121 9.88 12.64 -6.00
CA ASN A 121 10.84 11.59 -6.34
C ASN A 121 11.71 11.94 -7.56
N HIS A 122 11.54 13.12 -8.14
CA HIS A 122 12.26 13.58 -9.34
C HIS A 122 12.09 12.63 -10.54
N THR A 123 10.85 12.18 -10.77
CA THR A 123 10.47 11.28 -11.86
C THR A 123 9.61 11.99 -12.92
N ALA A 124 9.23 11.25 -13.98
CA ALA A 124 8.40 11.75 -15.07
C ALA A 124 7.38 10.69 -15.53
N PHE A 125 6.65 10.10 -14.58
CA PHE A 125 5.53 9.19 -14.86
C PHE A 125 4.40 9.94 -15.56
N GLU A 126 3.76 9.27 -16.52
CA GLU A 126 2.61 9.80 -17.26
C GLU A 126 1.31 9.64 -16.45
N CYS A 127 0.35 10.53 -16.68
CA CYS A 127 -1.02 10.42 -16.18
C CYS A 127 -1.92 9.83 -17.28
#